data_AF-A0A9E0KYW4-F1
#
_entry.id   AF-A0A9E0KYW4-F1
#
_cell.length_a   1.000
_cell.length_b   1.000
_cell.length_c   1.000
_cell.angle_alpha   90.00
_cell.angle_beta   90.00
_cell.angle_gamma   90.00
#
_symmetry.space_group_name_H-M   'P 1'
#
loop_
_entity.id
_entity.type
_entity.pdbx_description
1 polymer ?
#
loop_
_entity_poly.entity_id
_entity_poly.type
_entity_poly.pdbx_seq_one_letter_code
_entity_poly.pdbx_strand_id
1 'polypeptide(L)' 'MTLPATPSHWHILGAGAIGGLWAVRLLSCGYPVHLIERLSSSTT' A
#
# COMPACT_ATOMS: atom_id res chain seq x y z
N MET A 1 -0.74 -24.43 19.65
CA MET A 1 0.33 -24.10 18.69
C MET A 1 -0.28 -23.24 17.60
N THR A 2 -0.04 -21.92 17.60
CA THR A 2 -0.52 -21.02 16.55
C THR A 2 0.62 -20.79 15.56
N LEU A 3 0.42 -21.12 14.29
CA LEU A 3 1.39 -20.79 13.23
C LEU A 3 1.52 -19.26 13.15
N PRO A 4 2.73 -18.71 12.91
CA PRO A 4 2.86 -17.27 12.68
C PRO A 4 1.99 -16.91 11.47
N ALA A 5 0.96 -16.09 11.69
CA ALA A 5 0.16 -15.57 10.60
C ALA A 5 1.10 -14.79 9.68
N THR A 6 1.15 -15.15 8.40
CA THR A 6 1.90 -14.37 7.43
C THR A 6 1.33 -12.95 7.43
N PRO A 7 2.19 -11.91 7.48
CA PRO A 7 1.71 -10.55 7.54
C PRO A 7 0.86 -10.29 6.29
N SER A 8 -0.39 -9.86 6.51
CA SER A 8 -1.33 -9.60 5.43
C SER A 8 -0.77 -8.52 4.50
N HIS A 9 -0.73 -8.82 3.21
CA HIS A 9 -0.26 -7.89 2.18
C HIS A 9 -1.38 -6.94 1.79
N TRP A 10 -1.11 -5.63 1.80
CA TRP A 10 -2.08 -4.59 1.51
C TRP A 10 -1.86 -3.98 0.13
N HIS A 11 -2.94 -3.82 -0.63
CA HIS A 11 -2.95 -3.09 -1.88
C HIS A 11 -3.63 -1.73 -1.70
N ILE A 12 -2.91 -0.66 -2.01
CA ILE A 12 -3.44 0.72 -1.92
C ILE A 12 -3.68 1.23 -3.33
N LEU A 13 -4.90 1.66 -3.62
CA LEU A 13 -5.27 2.22 -4.92
C LEU A 13 -5.06 3.74 -4.91
N GLY A 14 -4.01 4.19 -5.60
CA GLY A 14 -3.65 5.60 -5.82
C GLY A 14 -2.59 6.14 -4.85
N ALA A 15 -1.58 6.87 -5.38
CA ALA A 15 -0.55 7.56 -4.59
C ALA A 15 -0.90 9.00 -4.22
N GLY A 16 -2.19 9.32 -4.12
CA GLY A 16 -2.62 10.61 -3.60
C GLY A 16 -2.26 10.78 -2.12
N ALA A 17 -2.52 11.96 -1.55
CA ALA A 17 -2.18 12.30 -0.17
C ALA A 17 -2.64 11.24 0.87
N ILE A 18 -3.86 10.73 0.74
CA ILE A 18 -4.41 9.73 1.66
C ILE A 18 -3.76 8.34 1.43
N GLY A 19 -3.61 7.93 0.17
CA GLY A 19 -3.02 6.65 -0.17
C GLY A 19 -1.57 6.54 0.29
N GLY A 20 -0.78 7.60 0.08
CA GLY A 20 0.59 7.69 0.59
C GLY A 20 0.68 7.64 2.11
N LEU A 21 -0.19 8.37 2.83
CA LEU A 21 -0.19 8.38 4.30
C LEU A 21 -0.47 6.99 4.88
N TRP A 22 -1.43 6.25 4.30
CA TRP A 22 -1.70 4.87 4.71
C TRP A 22 -0.58 3.92 4.34
N ALA A 23 0.05 4.09 3.18
CA ALA A 23 1.20 3.28 2.76
C ALA A 23 2.34 3.38 3.79
N VAL A 24 2.69 4.61 4.17
CA VAL A 24 3.73 4.87 5.17
C VAL A 24 3.35 4.27 6.53
N ARG A 25 2.10 4.43 6.97
CA ARG A 25 1.63 3.83 8.23
C ARG A 25 1.74 2.31 8.23
N LEU A 26 1.26 1.65 7.17
CA LEU A 26 1.27 0.19 7.08
C LEU A 26 2.69 -0.36 7.01
N LEU A 27 3.58 0.28 6.24
CA LEU A 27 5.02 -0.04 6.23
C LEU A 27 5.66 0.14 7.61
N SER A 28 5.32 1.21 8.34
CA SER A 28 5.85 1.47 9.68
C SER A 28 5.40 0.41 10.71
N CYS A 29 4.21 -0.16 10.51
CA CYS A 29 3.71 -1.27 11.32
C CYS A 29 4.26 -2.64 10.87
N GLY A 30 5.15 -2.69 9.89
CA GLY A 30 5.77 -3.92 9.39
C GLY A 30 4.89 -4.72 8.42
N TYR A 31 3.82 -4.13 7.90
CA TYR A 31 3.00 -4.78 6.88
C TYR A 31 3.57 -4.52 5.48
N PRO A 32 3.66 -5.55 4.62
CA PRO A 32 3.99 -5.36 3.22
C PRO A 32 2.86 -4.59 2.53
N VAL A 33 3.22 -3.61 1.70
CA VAL A 33 2.28 -2.75 0.97
C VAL A 33 2.71 -2.64 -0.49
N HIS A 34 1.73 -2.75 -1.40
CA HIS A 34 1.90 -2.45 -2.81
C HIS A 34 0.94 -1.36 -3.23
N LEU A 35 1.45 -0.37 -3.95
CA LEU A 35 0.70 0.81 -4.33
C LEU A 35 0.39 0.77 -5.83
N ILE A 36 -0.89 0.87 -6.17
CA ILE A 36 -1.40 0.74 -7.53
C ILE A 36 -1.86 2.12 -7.98
N GLU A 37 -1.11 2.74 -8.87
CA GLU A 37 -1.49 4.04 -9.44
C GLU A 37 -2.27 3.85 -10.74
N ARG A 38 -3.13 4.83 -11.06
CA ARG A 38 -3.76 4.88 -12.37
C ARG A 38 -2.75 5.44 -13.36
N LEU A 39 -2.64 4.80 -14.52
CA LEU A 39 -1.91 5.35 -15.65
C LEU A 39 -2.58 6.66 -16.09
N SER A 40 -2.00 7.80 -15.74
CA SER A 40 -2.44 9.10 -16.22
C SER A 40 -1.73 9.40 -17.52
N SER A 41 -2.42 9.28 -18.65
CA SER A 41 -1.96 9.80 -19.93
C SER A 41 -2.09 11.31 -19.91
N SER A 42 -1.09 11.99 -19.33
CA SER A 42 -0.89 13.43 -19.50
C SER A 42 -0.41 13.68 -20.95
N THR A 43 -1.30 13.45 -21.93
CA THR A 43 -1.08 13.84 -23.33
C THR A 43 -1.19 15.36 -23.38
N THR A 44 -0.04 16.03 -23.49
CA THR A 44 0.08 17.46 -23.84
C THR A 44 -0.18 17.64 -25.33
#